data_AF-A0A1B0D8V7-F1
#
_entry.id   AF-A0A1B0D8V7-F1
#
_cell.length_a   1.000
_cell.length_b   1.000
_cell.length_c   1.000
_cell.angle_alpha   90.00
_cell.angle_beta   90.00
_cell.angle_gamma   90.00
#
_symmetry.space_group_name_H-M   'P 1'
#
loop_
_entity.id
_entity.type
_entity.pdbx_description
1 polymer ?
#
loop_
_entity_poly.entity_id
_entity_poly.type
_entity_poly.pdbx_seq_one_letter_code
_entity_poly.pdbx_strand_id
1 'polypeptide(L)'
;MSHVEAITTEEILQVYEMCLSNINLGKMRDLRNDAKLRAVNTAATYEEFEDIVNSAHLKPFRKGEKERIEQIKNPRWNTSI
;
A
#
# COMPACT_ATOMS: atom_id res chain seq x y z
N MET A 1 -32.30 10.87 -35.94
CA MET A 1 -31.75 9.57 -35.51
C MET A 1 -30.51 9.87 -34.70
N SER A 2 -30.55 9.63 -33.38
CA SER A 2 -29.41 9.87 -32.49
C SER A 2 -28.30 8.90 -32.86
N HIS A 3 -27.13 9.43 -33.23
CA HIS A 3 -25.92 8.64 -33.37
C HIS A 3 -25.57 8.10 -31.99
N VAL A 4 -25.88 6.83 -31.73
CA VAL A 4 -25.24 6.10 -30.66
C VAL A 4 -23.85 5.77 -31.20
N GLU A 5 -22.88 6.63 -30.90
CA GLU A 5 -21.48 6.31 -31.18
C GLU A 5 -21.18 4.99 -30.48
N ALA A 6 -20.66 4.02 -31.25
CA ALA A 6 -20.36 2.71 -30.72
C ALA A 6 -19.22 2.85 -29.71
N ILE A 7 -19.49 2.43 -28.47
CA ILE A 7 -18.49 2.42 -27.39
C ILE A 7 -17.28 1.63 -27.87
N THR A 8 -16.11 2.28 -27.81
CA THR A 8 -14.85 1.71 -28.25
C THR A 8 -14.26 0.79 -27.17
N THR A 9 -13.43 -0.17 -27.60
CA THR A 9 -12.70 -1.04 -26.66
C THR A 9 -11.80 -0.24 -25.72
N GLU A 10 -11.24 0.87 -26.20
CA GLU A 10 -10.39 1.75 -25.40
C GLU A 10 -11.16 2.39 -24.23
N GLU A 11 -12.37 2.88 -24.49
CA GLU A 11 -13.24 3.44 -23.43
C GLU A 11 -13.61 2.37 -22.39
N ILE A 12 -13.83 1.12 -22.82
CA ILE A 12 -14.09 0.00 -21.91
C ILE A 12 -12.87 -0.28 -21.02
N LEU A 13 -11.67 -0.29 -21.59
CA LEU A 13 -10.42 -0.50 -20.85
C LEU A 13 -10.17 0.63 -19.85
N GLN A 14 -10.38 1.89 -20.25
CA GLN A 14 -10.23 3.04 -19.35
C GLN A 14 -11.19 2.98 -18.16
N VAL A 15 -12.46 2.62 -18.41
CA VAL A 15 -13.44 2.43 -17.33
C VAL A 15 -13.02 1.29 -16.41
N TYR A 16 -12.53 0.17 -16.97
CA TYR A 16 -12.04 -0.94 -16.18
C TYR A 16 -10.87 -0.54 -15.26
N GLU A 17 -9.88 0.17 -15.78
CA GLU A 17 -8.74 0.67 -14.99
C GLU A 17 -9.18 1.66 -13.91
N MET A 18 -10.10 2.57 -14.25
CA MET A 18 -10.67 3.52 -13.30
C MET A 18 -11.40 2.80 -12.16
N CYS A 19 -12.22 1.79 -12.48
CA CYS A 19 -12.91 0.97 -11.49
C CYS A 19 -11.92 0.24 -10.56
N LEU A 20 -10.87 -0.38 -11.12
CA LEU A 20 -9.83 -1.05 -10.33
C LEU A 20 -9.10 -0.07 -9.40
N SER A 21 -8.74 1.11 -9.92
CA SER A 21 -8.09 2.16 -9.14
C SER A 21 -8.97 2.59 -7.95
N ASN A 22 -10.26 2.83 -8.20
CA ASN A 22 -11.22 3.21 -7.17
C ASN A 22 -11.41 2.13 -6.09
N ILE A 23 -11.49 0.86 -6.50
CA ILE A 23 -11.57 -0.27 -5.56
C ILE A 23 -10.32 -0.31 -4.68
N ASN A 24 -9.13 -0.14 -5.26
CA ASN A 24 -7.89 -0.15 -4.51
C ASN A 24 -7.78 1.06 -3.56
N LEU A 25 -8.20 2.24 -3.98
CA LEU A 25 -8.27 3.44 -3.12
C LEU A 25 -9.20 3.21 -1.93
N GLY A 26 -10.37 2.61 -2.15
CA GLY A 26 -11.30 2.24 -1.08
C GLY A 26 -10.66 1.30 -0.07
N LYS A 27 -10.03 0.20 -0.53
CA LYS A 27 -9.32 -0.75 0.33
C LYS A 27 -8.21 -0.08 1.16
N MET A 28 -7.43 0.80 0.55
CA MET A 28 -6.34 1.52 1.24
C MET A 28 -6.89 2.50 2.29
N ARG A 29 -7.99 3.19 1.99
CA ARG A 29 -8.67 4.06 2.95
C ARG A 29 -9.16 3.27 4.16
N ASP A 30 -9.81 2.14 3.93
CA ASP A 30 -10.40 1.34 5.01
C ASP A 30 -9.31 0.76 5.93
N LEU A 31 -8.20 0.28 5.36
CA LEU A 31 -7.02 -0.19 6.11
C LEU A 31 -6.37 0.92 6.95
N ARG A 32 -6.27 2.14 6.41
CA ARG A 32 -5.76 3.30 7.16
C ARG A 32 -6.70 3.70 8.30
N ASN A 33 -8.01 3.68 8.08
CA ASN A 33 -8.99 3.99 9.11
C ASN A 33 -8.96 2.96 10.24
N ASP A 34 -8.84 1.68 9.90
CA ASP A 34 -8.65 0.62 10.89
C ASP A 34 -7.37 0.83 11.71
N ALA A 35 -6.24 1.13 11.06
CA ALA A 35 -4.99 1.42 11.76
C ALA A 35 -5.10 2.64 12.68
N LYS A 36 -5.77 3.71 12.25
CA LYS A 36 -6.04 4.89 13.08
C LYS A 36 -6.91 4.53 14.30
N LEU A 37 -7.98 3.76 14.11
CA LEU A 37 -8.85 3.33 15.21
C LEU A 37 -8.10 2.43 16.20
N ARG A 38 -7.23 1.55 15.71
CA ARG A 38 -6.34 0.77 16.58
C ARG A 38 -5.39 1.67 17.35
N ALA A 39 -4.68 2.56 16.66
CA ALA A 39 -3.74 3.49 17.27
C ALA A 39 -4.40 4.35 18.37
N VAL A 40 -5.60 4.87 18.13
CA VAL A 40 -6.34 5.64 19.15
C VAL A 40 -6.61 4.81 20.41
N ASN A 41 -6.90 3.53 20.27
CA ASN A 41 -7.23 2.66 21.40
C ASN A 41 -6.01 2.06 22.10
N THR A 42 -4.85 2.03 21.44
CA THR A 42 -3.66 1.32 21.95
C THR A 42 -2.47 2.20 22.25
N ALA A 43 -2.33 3.35 21.57
CA ALA A 43 -1.14 4.19 21.71
C ALA A 43 -1.14 4.93 23.05
N ALA A 44 0.00 4.89 23.74
CA ALA A 44 0.22 5.64 24.98
C ALA A 44 0.74 7.06 24.72
N THR A 45 1.43 7.27 23.59
CA THR A 45 1.98 8.57 23.19
C THR A 45 1.58 8.93 21.76
N TYR A 46 1.75 10.21 21.41
CA TYR A 46 1.51 10.69 20.06
C TYR A 46 2.50 10.09 19.04
N GLU A 47 3.77 9.90 19.42
CA GLU A 47 4.75 9.27 18.53
C GLU A 47 4.34 7.84 18.16
N GLU A 48 3.86 7.06 19.15
CA GLU A 48 3.38 5.70 18.90
C GLU A 48 2.13 5.69 17.99
N PHE A 49 1.22 6.65 18.19
CA PHE A 49 0.08 6.84 17.31
C PHE A 49 0.54 7.12 15.86
N GLU A 50 1.49 8.04 15.69
CA GLU A 50 2.03 8.43 14.40
C GLU A 50 2.71 7.24 13.69
N ASP A 51 3.51 6.45 14.41
CA ASP A 51 4.19 5.26 13.87
C ASP A 51 3.21 4.19 13.40
N ILE A 52 2.17 3.89 14.19
CA ILE A 52 1.14 2.92 13.82
C ILE A 52 0.40 3.39 12.57
N VAL A 53 0.00 4.67 12.50
CA VAL A 53 -0.69 5.23 11.33
C VAL A 53 0.23 5.22 10.10
N ASN A 54 1.50 5.59 10.23
CA ASN A 54 2.46 5.63 9.13
C ASN A 54 2.79 4.22 8.61
N SER A 55 2.90 3.22 9.48
CA SER A 55 3.16 1.83 9.08
C SER A 55 2.09 1.27 8.14
N ALA A 56 0.83 1.70 8.30
CA ALA A 56 -0.28 1.31 7.43
C ALA A 56 -0.18 1.86 5.99
N HIS A 57 0.73 2.82 5.76
CA HIS A 57 1.04 3.37 4.44
C HIS A 57 2.23 2.64 3.76
N LEU A 58 2.92 1.73 4.46
CA LEU A 58 4.02 0.96 3.90
C LEU A 58 3.50 -0.08 2.91
N LYS A 59 4.22 -0.25 1.80
CA LYS A 59 3.91 -1.31 0.83
C LYS A 59 4.24 -2.67 1.46
N PRO A 60 3.40 -3.69 1.24
CA PRO A 60 3.76 -5.05 1.61
C PRO A 60 5.10 -5.43 0.98
N PHE A 61 5.98 -6.05 1.77
CA PHE A 61 7.25 -6.55 1.26
C PHE A 61 7.00 -7.55 0.12
N ARG A 62 7.75 -7.39 -0.97
CA ARG A 62 7.77 -8.40 -2.03
C ARG A 62 8.51 -9.64 -1.53
N LYS A 63 8.15 -10.81 -2.07
CA LYS A 63 8.84 -12.08 -1.75
C LYS A 63 10.34 -11.92 -2.00
N GLY A 64 11.17 -12.21 -1.00
CA GLY A 64 12.63 -12.04 -1.02
C GLY A 64 13.17 -10.66 -0.64
N GLU A 65 12.32 -9.66 -0.42
CA GLU A 65 12.74 -8.32 -0.02
C GLU A 65 13.18 -8.27 1.45
N LYS A 66 12.52 -9.05 2.31
CA LYS A 66 12.89 -9.22 3.72
C LYS A 66 14.31 -9.79 3.86
N GLU A 67 14.60 -10.87 3.13
CA GLU A 67 15.91 -11.52 3.11
C GLU A 67 17.01 -10.56 2.62
N ARG A 68 16.71 -9.75 1.59
CA ARG A 68 17.63 -8.72 1.08
C ARG A 68 17.91 -7.64 2.13
N ILE A 69 16.89 -7.15 2.83
CA ILE A 69 17.05 -6.13 3.88
C ILE A 69 17.86 -6.70 5.06
N GLU A 70 17.61 -7.94 5.46
CA GLU A 70 18.38 -8.63 6.50
C GLU A 70 19.86 -8.81 6.10
N GLN A 71 20.16 -9.12 4.84
CA GLN A 71 21.52 -9.20 4.32
C GLN A 71 22.24 -7.84 4.30
N ILE A 72 21.52 -6.75 4.03
CA ILE A 72 22.09 -5.38 4.03
C ILE A 72 22.32 -4.89 5.47
N LYS A 73 21.43 -5.22 6.41
CA LYS A 73 21.55 -4.82 7.83
C LYS A 73 22.66 -5.55 8.58
N ASN A 74 23.11 -6.70 8.07
CA ASN A 74 24.26 -7.42 8.60
C ASN A 74 25.36 -7.52 7.53
N PRO A 75 26.04 -6.39 7.19
CA PRO A 75 27.16 -6.48 6.28
C PRO A 75 28.20 -7.34 6.98
N ARG A 76 28.56 -8.47 6.38
CA ARG A 76 29.61 -9.34 6.88
C ARG A 76 30.94 -8.60 6.71
N TRP A 77 31.23 -7.66 7.61
CA TRP A 77 32.48 -6.88 7.65
C TRP A 77 33.68 -7.75 8.02
N ASN A 78 33.45 -9.00 8.41
CA ASN A 78 34.49 -10.01 8.62
C ASN A 78 34.51 -11.01 7.46
N THR A 79 34.98 -10.58 6.28
CA THR A 79 35.79 -11.47 5.44
C THR A 79 37.21 -11.40 5.98
N SER A 80 37.58 -12.37 6.81
CA SER A 80 38.92 -12.54 7.36
C SER A 80 39.99 -12.51 6.26
N ILE A 81 41.11 -11.86 6.58
CA ILE A 81 42.42 -11.97 5.92
C ILE A 81 42.84 -13.43 5.74
#